data_AF-A0A5C5ZQN0-F1
#
_entry.id   AF-A0A5C5ZQN0-F1
#
_cell.length_a   1.000
_cell.length_b   1.000
_cell.length_c   1.000
_cell.angle_alpha   90.00
_cell.angle_beta   90.00
_cell.angle_gamma   90.00
#
_symmetry.space_group_name_H-M   'P 1'
#
loop_
_entity.id
_entity.type
_entity.pdbx_description
1 polymer ?
#
loop_
_entity_poly.entity_id
_entity_poly.type
_entity_poly.pdbx_seq_one_letter_code
_entity_poly.pdbx_strand_id
1 'polypeptide(L)'
;MICKHMFTGAALCLMLLACTSAKGEVEVGDPLPEFVLQGSDGKTYSSTDLIGEQAIVIAWFPKAFTGGCTKECKSLRENSDQLKAFDVAYFAASCDTPELNADFAKSLDLDYPILSDPSKRFAKALGCLNERGVSNRWTYYVGVDGKVLHIDKAVQTASHGESVAAKLAELGVAKRTANTDESAHSTEFESLFNGVDLEGWKHSGNWSVVNGEITREGKGGSLTYAKSKVPDDFELRFEWKVGEGSNSGVYYRPGQYEYQILDNSKHRDGENPRTSAASLYFCMQPSEDATRPVGQWNQARIVGKGTVVQHWLNGKKVIDFDYTDPKWAFNVDMLEKRGGKLDAREGSLSLQDHGDPVWYRNIQMRTIPADEPLNHDPIQPAEISEEVLKKEKEKLDAIVNRRKKA
;
A
#
# COMPACT_ATOMS: atom_id res chain seq x y z
N MET A 1 -34.74 21.74 56.86
CA MET A 1 -34.05 20.47 56.54
C MET A 1 -34.75 19.85 55.35
N ILE A 2 -34.21 20.07 54.14
CA ILE A 2 -34.85 19.67 52.89
C ILE A 2 -33.99 18.58 52.25
N CYS A 3 -34.65 17.47 51.96
CA CYS A 3 -34.21 16.30 51.23
C CYS A 3 -33.77 16.67 49.80
N LYS A 4 -32.60 16.21 49.34
CA LYS A 4 -32.30 16.06 47.90
C LYS A 4 -31.43 14.83 47.65
N HIS A 5 -32.01 13.90 46.90
CA HIS A 5 -31.38 12.76 46.27
C HIS A 5 -30.37 13.25 45.22
N MET A 6 -29.21 12.62 45.12
CA MET A 6 -28.34 12.70 43.94
C MET A 6 -28.27 11.32 43.29
N PHE A 7 -28.95 11.21 42.15
CA PHE A 7 -28.88 10.09 41.24
C PHE A 7 -27.46 9.97 40.65
N THR A 8 -26.92 8.75 40.68
CA THR A 8 -25.78 8.30 39.89
C THR A 8 -26.21 8.16 38.42
N GLY A 9 -25.78 9.09 37.56
CA GLY A 9 -25.92 8.98 36.10
C GLY A 9 -24.61 8.52 35.50
N ALA A 10 -24.47 7.21 35.23
CA ALA A 10 -23.43 6.70 34.37
C ALA A 10 -23.81 7.03 32.91
N ALA A 11 -23.07 7.95 32.29
CA ALA A 11 -23.18 8.20 30.85
C ALA A 11 -22.53 7.02 30.11
N LEU A 12 -23.36 6.05 29.74
CA LEU A 12 -22.99 4.98 28.82
C LEU A 12 -22.81 5.62 27.44
N CYS A 13 -21.55 5.93 27.08
CA CYS A 13 -21.20 6.36 25.75
C CYS A 13 -21.38 5.15 24.82
N LEU A 14 -22.56 5.08 24.19
CA LEU A 14 -22.88 4.07 23.19
C LEU A 14 -22.00 4.36 21.97
N MET A 15 -20.84 3.72 21.89
CA MET A 15 -20.11 3.62 20.62
C MET A 15 -21.07 2.98 19.63
N LEU A 16 -21.56 3.77 18.68
CA LEU A 16 -22.10 3.27 17.43
C LEU A 16 -20.94 2.55 16.73
N LEU A 17 -20.74 1.27 17.07
CA LEU A 17 -20.20 0.34 16.11
C LEU A 17 -21.14 0.43 14.92
N ALA A 18 -20.70 1.11 13.87
CA ALA A 18 -21.18 0.81 12.54
C ALA A 18 -20.74 -0.62 12.24
N CYS A 19 -21.48 -1.59 12.78
CA CYS A 19 -21.64 -2.88 12.13
C CYS A 19 -22.22 -2.55 10.76
N THR A 20 -21.35 -2.38 9.77
CA THR A 20 -21.77 -2.57 8.39
C THR A 20 -22.33 -3.98 8.36
N SER A 21 -23.67 -4.07 8.36
CA SER A 21 -24.34 -5.32 8.02
C SER A 21 -23.66 -5.87 6.78
N ALA A 22 -23.44 -7.18 6.75
CA ALA A 22 -23.05 -7.87 5.54
C ALA A 22 -24.05 -7.46 4.45
N LYS A 23 -23.63 -6.56 3.55
CA LYS A 23 -24.27 -6.41 2.26
C LYS A 23 -24.30 -7.81 1.64
N GLY A 24 -25.37 -8.10 0.90
CA GLY A 24 -25.48 -9.34 0.15
C GLY A 24 -24.37 -9.49 -0.89
N GLU A 25 -24.60 -10.36 -1.86
CA GLU A 25 -23.77 -10.47 -3.08
C GLU A 25 -23.41 -9.09 -3.65
N VAL A 26 -22.15 -8.90 -4.07
CA VAL A 26 -21.70 -7.59 -4.58
C VAL A 26 -22.47 -7.27 -5.88
N GLU A 27 -22.91 -6.02 -6.00
CA GLU A 27 -23.65 -5.55 -7.18
C GLU A 27 -22.86 -4.52 -7.98
N VAL A 28 -23.31 -4.23 -9.20
CA VAL A 28 -22.74 -3.14 -10.00
C VAL A 28 -22.94 -1.80 -9.27
N GLY A 29 -21.87 -1.02 -9.18
CA GLY A 29 -21.82 0.25 -8.46
C GLY A 29 -21.28 0.14 -7.04
N ASP A 30 -21.25 -1.07 -6.46
CA ASP A 30 -20.69 -1.28 -5.13
C ASP A 30 -19.15 -1.24 -5.14
N PRO A 31 -18.53 -0.85 -4.02
CA PRO A 31 -17.08 -0.97 -3.88
C PRO A 31 -16.66 -2.44 -3.93
N LEU A 32 -15.52 -2.72 -4.57
CA LEU A 32 -14.91 -4.04 -4.53
C LEU A 32 -14.57 -4.41 -3.07
N PRO A 33 -14.97 -5.59 -2.57
CA PRO A 33 -14.59 -6.04 -1.23
C PRO A 33 -13.06 -6.13 -1.06
N GLU A 34 -12.57 -5.81 0.13
CA GLU A 34 -11.14 -5.90 0.44
C GLU A 34 -10.64 -7.35 0.30
N PHE A 35 -9.52 -7.54 -0.38
CA PHE A 35 -8.82 -8.82 -0.43
C PHE A 35 -7.31 -8.63 -0.27
N VAL A 36 -6.65 -9.65 0.28
CA VAL A 36 -5.20 -9.83 0.26
C VAL A 36 -4.96 -11.29 -0.09
N LEU A 37 -4.54 -11.58 -1.32
CA LEU A 37 -4.43 -12.94 -1.86
C LEU A 37 -3.06 -13.18 -2.50
N GLN A 38 -2.55 -14.39 -2.37
CA GLN A 38 -1.32 -14.81 -3.03
C GLN A 38 -1.61 -15.18 -4.49
N GLY A 39 -0.81 -14.65 -5.40
CA GLY A 39 -0.82 -15.01 -6.82
C GLY A 39 0.05 -16.24 -7.10
N SER A 40 -0.24 -16.91 -8.21
CA SER A 40 0.54 -18.04 -8.74
C SER A 40 1.99 -17.69 -9.11
N ASP A 41 2.31 -16.39 -9.17
CA ASP A 41 3.65 -15.83 -9.39
C ASP A 41 4.44 -15.64 -8.07
N GLY A 42 3.86 -16.03 -6.94
CA GLY A 42 4.45 -15.89 -5.61
C GLY A 42 4.26 -14.51 -4.97
N LYS A 43 3.71 -13.52 -5.70
CA LYS A 43 3.43 -12.18 -5.16
C LYS A 43 2.13 -12.19 -4.35
N THR A 44 1.99 -11.22 -3.46
CA THR A 44 0.72 -10.96 -2.75
C THR A 44 0.08 -9.72 -3.33
N TYR A 45 -1.22 -9.80 -3.63
CA TYR A 45 -2.02 -8.74 -4.22
C TYR A 45 -3.09 -8.29 -3.23
N SER A 46 -3.23 -6.98 -3.06
CA SER A 46 -4.32 -6.39 -2.29
C SER A 46 -5.20 -5.52 -3.17
N SER A 47 -6.53 -5.57 -2.97
CA SER A 47 -7.44 -4.62 -3.62
C SER A 47 -7.07 -3.16 -3.31
N THR A 48 -6.56 -2.86 -2.12
CA THR A 48 -6.15 -1.51 -1.72
C THR A 48 -4.93 -0.98 -2.48
N ASP A 49 -4.06 -1.88 -2.94
CA ASP A 49 -2.88 -1.52 -3.74
C ASP A 49 -3.21 -1.35 -5.23
N LEU A 50 -4.35 -1.89 -5.66
CA LEU A 50 -4.81 -1.88 -7.05
C LEU A 50 -5.82 -0.76 -7.32
N ILE A 51 -6.71 -0.48 -6.36
CA ILE A 51 -7.68 0.62 -6.44
C ILE A 51 -6.92 1.95 -6.47
N GLY A 52 -7.29 2.81 -7.41
CA GLY A 52 -6.65 4.10 -7.67
C GLY A 52 -5.51 4.02 -8.68
N GLU A 53 -5.02 2.84 -9.03
CA GLU A 53 -3.86 2.67 -9.94
C GLU A 53 -4.29 2.32 -11.35
N GLN A 54 -5.16 1.32 -11.51
CA GLN A 54 -5.64 0.83 -12.80
C GLN A 54 -7.00 0.17 -12.64
N ALA A 55 -7.70 -0.07 -13.75
CA ALA A 55 -8.91 -0.90 -13.71
C ALA A 55 -8.55 -2.32 -13.24
N ILE A 56 -9.52 -3.08 -12.70
CA ILE A 56 -9.29 -4.46 -12.24
C ILE A 56 -10.24 -5.41 -12.94
N VAL A 57 -9.72 -6.54 -13.44
CA VAL A 57 -10.50 -7.67 -13.91
C VAL A 57 -10.16 -8.91 -13.10
N ILE A 58 -11.18 -9.58 -12.55
CA ILE A 58 -11.01 -10.83 -11.81
C ILE A 58 -11.92 -11.90 -12.42
N ALA A 59 -11.32 -12.81 -13.19
CA ALA A 59 -11.96 -13.95 -13.84
C ALA A 59 -11.95 -15.18 -12.90
N TRP A 60 -13.08 -15.48 -12.26
CA TRP A 60 -13.18 -16.62 -11.36
C TRP A 60 -13.42 -17.93 -12.10
N PHE A 61 -12.74 -18.99 -11.66
CA PHE A 61 -12.97 -20.35 -12.15
C PHE A 61 -13.16 -21.35 -11.01
N PRO A 62 -14.01 -22.39 -11.16
CA PRO A 62 -14.35 -23.28 -10.06
C PRO A 62 -13.19 -24.12 -9.50
N LYS A 63 -12.36 -24.71 -10.38
CA LYS A 63 -11.30 -25.63 -9.96
C LYS A 63 -10.19 -25.80 -11.00
N ALA A 64 -8.94 -25.71 -10.57
CA ALA A 64 -7.76 -25.94 -11.38
C ALA A 64 -7.74 -27.36 -11.99
N PHE A 65 -7.02 -27.53 -13.11
CA PHE A 65 -6.89 -28.83 -13.80
C PHE A 65 -8.20 -29.45 -14.28
N THR A 66 -9.24 -28.64 -14.55
CA THR A 66 -10.50 -29.10 -15.16
C THR A 66 -10.68 -28.50 -16.54
N GLY A 67 -11.28 -29.25 -17.47
CA GLY A 67 -11.30 -28.90 -18.90
C GLY A 67 -11.88 -27.51 -19.22
N GLY A 68 -12.93 -27.07 -18.51
CA GLY A 68 -13.50 -25.73 -18.71
C GLY A 68 -12.57 -24.61 -18.21
N CYS A 69 -11.96 -24.78 -17.04
CA CYS A 69 -11.02 -23.80 -16.47
C CYS A 69 -9.72 -23.73 -17.28
N THR A 70 -9.24 -24.88 -17.80
CA THR A 70 -8.12 -24.92 -18.74
C THR A 70 -8.41 -24.09 -19.98
N LYS A 71 -9.60 -24.23 -20.58
CA LYS A 71 -9.98 -23.45 -21.76
C LYS A 71 -10.04 -21.95 -21.47
N GLU A 72 -10.67 -21.58 -20.36
CA GLU A 72 -10.79 -20.18 -19.94
C GLU A 72 -9.44 -19.51 -19.73
N CYS A 73 -8.56 -20.12 -18.94
CA CYS A 73 -7.25 -19.56 -18.67
C CYS A 73 -6.38 -19.48 -19.93
N LYS A 74 -6.46 -20.49 -20.81
CA LYS A 74 -5.80 -20.43 -22.12
C LYS A 74 -6.34 -19.28 -22.98
N SER A 75 -7.67 -19.10 -23.03
CA SER A 75 -8.28 -18.02 -23.79
C SER A 75 -7.83 -16.64 -23.31
N LEU A 76 -7.72 -16.43 -21.99
CA LEU A 76 -7.16 -15.19 -21.42
C LEU A 76 -5.71 -14.99 -21.83
N ARG A 77 -4.87 -16.03 -21.74
CA ARG A 77 -3.47 -15.99 -22.15
C ARG A 77 -3.30 -15.68 -23.64
N GLU A 78 -4.07 -16.36 -24.50
CA GLU A 78 -4.01 -16.18 -25.96
C GLU A 78 -4.41 -14.76 -26.39
N ASN A 79 -5.10 -14.01 -25.53
CA ASN A 79 -5.48 -12.62 -25.73
C ASN A 79 -4.70 -11.65 -24.82
N SER A 80 -3.61 -12.09 -24.18
CA SER A 80 -2.90 -11.29 -23.18
C SER A 80 -2.39 -9.96 -23.76
N ASP A 81 -1.89 -9.93 -25.00
CA ASP A 81 -1.46 -8.69 -25.67
C ASP A 81 -2.61 -7.68 -25.81
N GLN A 82 -3.81 -8.15 -26.14
CA GLN A 82 -4.99 -7.28 -26.26
C GLN A 82 -5.43 -6.75 -24.89
N LEU A 83 -5.37 -7.60 -23.86
CA LEU A 83 -5.72 -7.21 -22.49
C LEU A 83 -4.70 -6.23 -21.91
N LYS A 84 -3.40 -6.49 -22.10
CA LYS A 84 -2.27 -5.64 -21.66
C LYS A 84 -2.21 -4.30 -22.37
N ALA A 85 -2.91 -4.14 -23.49
CA ALA A 85 -3.08 -2.85 -24.15
C ALA A 85 -3.99 -1.90 -23.36
N PHE A 86 -4.78 -2.40 -22.41
CA PHE A 86 -5.57 -1.58 -21.47
C PHE A 86 -4.76 -1.29 -20.20
N ASP A 87 -5.09 -0.17 -19.56
CA ASP A 87 -4.59 0.15 -18.23
C ASP A 87 -5.40 -0.62 -17.17
N VAL A 88 -5.08 -1.92 -17.07
CA VAL A 88 -5.84 -2.90 -16.28
C VAL A 88 -4.91 -3.90 -15.59
N ALA A 89 -5.19 -4.17 -14.31
CA ALA A 89 -4.73 -5.36 -13.61
C ALA A 89 -5.73 -6.49 -13.87
N TYR A 90 -5.33 -7.54 -14.61
CA TYR A 90 -6.21 -8.68 -14.84
C TYR A 90 -5.68 -9.94 -14.17
N PHE A 91 -6.58 -10.68 -13.54
CA PHE A 91 -6.31 -11.88 -12.77
C PHE A 91 -7.29 -12.98 -13.15
N ALA A 92 -6.84 -14.23 -13.09
CA ALA A 92 -7.76 -15.33 -12.80
C ALA A 92 -7.84 -15.56 -11.28
N ALA A 93 -8.87 -16.22 -10.78
CA ALA A 93 -9.01 -16.52 -9.35
C ALA A 93 -9.75 -17.85 -9.09
N SER A 94 -9.37 -18.56 -8.03
CA SER A 94 -10.11 -19.73 -7.56
C SER A 94 -9.98 -19.93 -6.04
N CYS A 95 -10.76 -20.87 -5.51
CA CYS A 95 -10.65 -21.29 -4.12
C CYS A 95 -9.59 -22.39 -3.90
N ASP A 96 -8.75 -22.67 -4.90
CA ASP A 96 -7.65 -23.63 -4.80
C ASP A 96 -6.48 -23.03 -3.97
N THR A 97 -5.53 -23.89 -3.55
CA THR A 97 -4.37 -23.43 -2.77
C THR A 97 -3.36 -22.68 -3.65
N PRO A 98 -2.50 -21.82 -3.07
CA PRO A 98 -1.40 -21.18 -3.78
C PRO A 98 -0.54 -22.14 -4.59
N GLU A 99 -0.19 -23.30 -4.01
CA GLU A 99 0.65 -24.31 -4.67
C GLU A 99 -0.05 -24.90 -5.89
N LEU A 100 -1.34 -25.26 -5.77
CA LEU A 100 -2.09 -25.85 -6.87
C LEU A 100 -2.29 -24.86 -8.03
N ASN A 101 -2.57 -23.60 -7.72
CA ASN A 101 -2.70 -22.55 -8.74
C ASN A 101 -1.35 -22.18 -9.37
N ALA A 102 -0.24 -22.23 -8.63
CA ALA A 102 1.10 -22.09 -9.18
C ALA A 102 1.43 -23.21 -10.18
N ASP A 103 1.18 -24.47 -9.80
CA ASP A 103 1.36 -25.62 -10.70
C ASP A 103 0.46 -25.54 -11.93
N PHE A 104 -0.78 -25.09 -11.76
CA PHE A 104 -1.73 -24.94 -12.86
C PHE A 104 -1.31 -23.84 -13.83
N ALA A 105 -0.96 -22.65 -13.32
CA ALA A 105 -0.45 -21.56 -14.14
C ALA A 105 0.79 -21.97 -14.94
N LYS A 106 1.73 -22.66 -14.29
CA LYS A 106 2.92 -23.23 -14.94
C LYS A 106 2.57 -24.25 -16.02
N SER A 107 1.60 -25.13 -15.79
CA SER A 107 1.18 -26.15 -16.77
C SER A 107 0.57 -25.57 -18.04
N LEU A 108 0.03 -24.35 -17.96
CA LEU A 108 -0.57 -23.63 -19.08
C LEU A 108 0.33 -22.53 -19.66
N ASP A 109 1.50 -22.32 -19.04
CA ASP A 109 2.45 -21.27 -19.39
C ASP A 109 1.75 -19.89 -19.41
N LEU A 110 1.01 -19.58 -18.33
CA LEU A 110 0.30 -18.32 -18.19
C LEU A 110 1.28 -17.17 -17.93
N ASP A 111 1.01 -16.03 -18.56
CA ASP A 111 1.78 -14.79 -18.44
C ASP A 111 1.08 -13.75 -17.55
N TYR A 112 0.16 -14.22 -16.70
CA TYR A 112 -0.61 -13.45 -15.71
C TYR A 112 -0.91 -14.31 -14.47
N PRO A 113 -1.12 -13.68 -13.30
CA PRO A 113 -1.32 -14.40 -12.05
C PRO A 113 -2.73 -14.98 -11.88
N ILE A 114 -2.80 -16.15 -11.21
CA ILE A 114 -4.01 -16.71 -10.61
C ILE A 114 -4.01 -16.40 -9.12
N LEU A 115 -5.03 -15.71 -8.61
CA LEU A 115 -5.22 -15.44 -7.18
C LEU A 115 -5.84 -16.65 -6.47
N SER A 116 -5.27 -17.03 -5.33
CA SER A 116 -5.72 -18.16 -4.53
C SER A 116 -6.48 -17.72 -3.27
N ASP A 117 -7.78 -18.06 -3.18
CA ASP A 117 -8.63 -17.84 -1.99
C ASP A 117 -9.06 -19.16 -1.32
N PRO A 118 -8.13 -19.92 -0.71
CA PRO A 118 -8.47 -21.17 -0.01
C PRO A 118 -9.40 -20.92 1.19
N SER A 119 -9.41 -19.69 1.73
CA SER A 119 -10.28 -19.27 2.83
C SER A 119 -11.75 -19.10 2.40
N LYS A 120 -11.99 -18.91 1.10
CA LYS A 120 -13.29 -18.62 0.47
C LYS A 120 -13.92 -17.31 0.94
N ARG A 121 -13.20 -16.49 1.70
CA ARG A 121 -13.73 -15.25 2.27
C ARG A 121 -14.02 -14.24 1.17
N PHE A 122 -13.11 -14.10 0.22
CA PHE A 122 -13.27 -13.15 -0.87
C PHE A 122 -14.32 -13.64 -1.88
N ALA A 123 -14.27 -14.93 -2.24
CA ALA A 123 -15.31 -15.55 -3.07
C ALA A 123 -16.72 -15.39 -2.47
N LYS A 124 -16.84 -15.51 -1.14
CA LYS A 124 -18.09 -15.29 -0.41
C LYS A 124 -18.49 -13.82 -0.38
N ALA A 125 -17.55 -12.91 -0.18
CA ALA A 125 -17.81 -11.46 -0.17
C ALA A 125 -18.27 -10.94 -1.54
N LEU A 126 -17.73 -11.50 -2.62
CA LEU A 126 -18.22 -11.24 -3.98
C LEU A 126 -19.56 -11.93 -4.28
N GLY A 127 -19.92 -12.96 -3.52
CA GLY A 127 -21.11 -13.79 -3.76
C GLY A 127 -20.96 -14.79 -4.90
N CYS A 128 -19.73 -15.03 -5.41
CA CYS A 128 -19.50 -16.06 -6.42
C CYS A 128 -19.31 -17.47 -5.82
N LEU A 129 -19.23 -17.64 -4.49
CA LEU A 129 -19.11 -18.98 -3.89
C LEU A 129 -20.43 -19.76 -4.00
N ASN A 130 -20.40 -20.95 -4.62
CA ASN A 130 -21.58 -21.80 -4.78
C ASN A 130 -21.72 -22.88 -3.69
N GLU A 131 -22.85 -23.59 -3.71
CA GLU A 131 -23.20 -24.64 -2.74
C GLU A 131 -22.22 -25.82 -2.71
N ARG A 132 -21.46 -26.03 -3.79
CA ARG A 132 -20.41 -27.07 -3.85
C ARG A 132 -19.10 -26.62 -3.18
N GLY A 133 -19.06 -25.40 -2.66
CA GLY A 133 -17.91 -24.84 -1.97
C GLY A 133 -16.76 -24.45 -2.90
N VAL A 134 -17.06 -24.19 -4.18
CA VAL A 134 -16.16 -23.61 -5.19
C VAL A 134 -16.76 -22.33 -5.74
N SER A 135 -15.99 -21.51 -6.43
CA SER A 135 -16.54 -20.34 -7.12
C SER A 135 -17.40 -20.74 -8.33
N ASN A 136 -18.39 -19.91 -8.63
CA ASN A 136 -19.03 -19.83 -9.93
C ASN A 136 -18.06 -19.17 -10.92
N ARG A 137 -18.26 -19.49 -12.20
CA ARG A 137 -17.45 -18.93 -13.29
C ARG A 137 -17.95 -17.55 -13.69
N TRP A 138 -17.58 -16.53 -12.91
CA TRP A 138 -17.99 -15.15 -13.13
C TRP A 138 -16.77 -14.23 -13.27
N THR A 139 -16.92 -13.14 -14.01
CA THR A 139 -15.87 -12.13 -14.18
C THR A 139 -16.33 -10.79 -13.63
N TYR A 140 -15.52 -10.19 -12.77
CA TYR A 140 -15.78 -8.87 -12.21
C TYR A 140 -14.89 -7.85 -12.91
N TYR A 141 -15.48 -6.72 -13.30
CA TYR A 141 -14.79 -5.56 -13.87
C TYR A 141 -14.94 -4.40 -12.91
N VAL A 142 -13.84 -3.78 -12.52
CA VAL A 142 -13.79 -2.75 -11.49
C VAL A 142 -13.07 -1.53 -12.06
N GLY A 143 -13.63 -0.35 -11.82
CA GLY A 143 -13.04 0.91 -12.23
C GLY A 143 -11.83 1.25 -11.39
N VAL A 144 -11.05 2.24 -11.85
CA VAL A 144 -9.92 2.81 -11.10
C VAL A 144 -10.39 3.37 -9.75
N ASP A 145 -11.63 3.83 -9.65
CA ASP A 145 -12.25 4.31 -8.40
C ASP A 145 -12.64 3.18 -7.42
N GLY A 146 -12.40 1.92 -7.78
CA GLY A 146 -12.69 0.75 -6.96
C GLY A 146 -14.14 0.29 -6.99
N LYS A 147 -15.00 0.86 -7.84
CA LYS A 147 -16.38 0.42 -7.99
C LYS A 147 -16.51 -0.68 -9.04
N VAL A 148 -17.37 -1.67 -8.76
CA VAL A 148 -17.72 -2.72 -9.72
C VAL A 148 -18.51 -2.10 -10.88
N LEU A 149 -17.94 -2.13 -12.08
CA LEU A 149 -18.55 -1.60 -13.29
C LEU A 149 -19.44 -2.64 -13.98
N HIS A 150 -19.05 -3.91 -13.91
CA HIS A 150 -19.79 -5.01 -14.54
C HIS A 150 -19.49 -6.36 -13.88
N ILE A 151 -20.46 -7.26 -13.92
CA ILE A 151 -20.31 -8.65 -13.49
C ILE A 151 -20.83 -9.54 -14.61
N ASP A 152 -19.92 -10.25 -15.28
CA ASP A 152 -20.28 -11.24 -16.29
C ASP A 152 -20.50 -12.60 -15.62
N LYS A 153 -21.76 -13.05 -15.59
CA LYS A 153 -22.17 -14.36 -15.04
C LYS A 153 -22.33 -15.45 -16.11
N ALA A 154 -22.12 -15.12 -17.38
CA ALA A 154 -22.38 -15.98 -18.54
C ALA A 154 -21.09 -16.27 -19.35
N VAL A 155 -19.97 -16.47 -18.64
CA VAL A 155 -18.64 -16.64 -19.23
C VAL A 155 -18.57 -17.83 -20.20
N GLN A 156 -18.14 -17.56 -21.44
CA GLN A 156 -17.83 -18.56 -22.45
C GLN A 156 -16.34 -18.86 -22.45
N THR A 157 -15.94 -20.00 -21.85
CA THR A 157 -14.53 -20.35 -21.62
C THR A 157 -13.63 -20.35 -22.86
N ALA A 158 -14.16 -20.60 -24.07
CA ALA A 158 -13.34 -20.68 -25.27
C ALA A 158 -12.99 -19.31 -25.87
N SER A 159 -13.80 -18.28 -25.59
CA SER A 159 -13.66 -16.92 -26.14
C SER A 159 -13.55 -15.88 -25.02
N HIS A 160 -13.17 -16.30 -23.81
CA HIS A 160 -13.24 -15.45 -22.63
C HIS A 160 -12.29 -14.25 -22.73
N GLY A 161 -11.07 -14.45 -23.21
CA GLY A 161 -10.10 -13.36 -23.42
C GLY A 161 -10.63 -12.27 -24.35
N GLU A 162 -11.23 -12.66 -25.47
CA GLU A 162 -11.86 -11.75 -26.42
C GLU A 162 -13.03 -10.98 -25.78
N SER A 163 -13.91 -11.70 -25.06
CA SER A 163 -15.04 -11.08 -24.35
C SER A 163 -14.60 -10.08 -23.29
N VAL A 164 -13.50 -10.37 -22.57
CA VAL A 164 -12.93 -9.45 -21.58
C VAL A 164 -12.39 -8.19 -22.26
N ALA A 165 -11.60 -8.33 -23.33
CA ALA A 165 -11.08 -7.18 -24.08
C ALA A 165 -12.19 -6.30 -24.65
N ALA A 166 -13.23 -6.92 -25.22
CA ALA A 166 -14.41 -6.21 -25.73
C ALA A 166 -15.15 -5.46 -24.61
N LYS A 167 -15.31 -6.09 -23.43
CA LYS A 167 -15.96 -5.47 -22.29
C LYS A 167 -15.15 -4.32 -21.71
N LEU A 168 -13.82 -4.44 -21.64
CA LEU A 168 -12.93 -3.34 -21.22
C LEU A 168 -13.08 -2.11 -22.13
N ALA A 169 -13.16 -2.34 -23.44
CA ALA A 169 -13.42 -1.26 -24.40
C ALA A 169 -14.81 -0.62 -24.22
N GLU A 170 -15.85 -1.44 -24.04
CA GLU A 170 -17.22 -0.97 -23.79
C GLU A 170 -17.33 -0.13 -22.51
N LEU A 171 -16.63 -0.53 -21.45
CA LEU A 171 -16.58 0.17 -20.18
C LEU A 171 -15.69 1.43 -20.20
N GLY A 172 -15.03 1.72 -21.31
CA GLY A 172 -14.18 2.91 -21.46
C GLY A 172 -12.89 2.85 -20.65
N VAL A 173 -12.36 1.66 -20.37
CA VAL A 173 -11.05 1.52 -19.71
C VAL A 173 -9.97 2.10 -20.62
N ALA A 174 -9.10 2.94 -20.05
CA ALA A 174 -8.03 3.60 -20.80
C ALA A 174 -7.09 2.59 -21.45
N LYS A 175 -6.55 2.92 -22.63
CA LYS A 175 -5.48 2.15 -23.27
C LYS A 175 -4.11 2.69 -22.86
N ARG A 176 -3.13 1.81 -22.68
CA ARG A 176 -1.73 2.20 -22.49
C ARG A 176 -1.20 2.79 -23.79
N THR A 177 -0.72 4.03 -23.74
CA THR A 177 0.02 4.64 -24.86
C THR A 177 1.40 3.99 -24.95
N ALA A 178 1.71 3.38 -26.10
CA ALA A 178 3.03 2.81 -26.35
C ALA A 178 4.07 3.94 -26.48
N ASN A 179 4.83 4.20 -25.43
CA ASN A 179 6.08 4.95 -25.54
C ASN A 179 7.19 3.95 -25.91
N THR A 180 7.56 3.95 -27.17
CA THR A 180 8.78 3.29 -27.67
C THR A 180 9.99 4.15 -27.31
N ASP A 181 10.61 3.88 -26.16
CA ASP A 181 12.03 4.20 -25.98
C ASP A 181 12.65 3.19 -24.99
N GLU A 182 13.31 2.17 -25.56
CA GLU A 182 14.16 1.25 -24.82
C GLU A 182 15.49 1.97 -24.50
N SER A 183 15.53 2.73 -23.42
CA SER A 183 16.64 2.69 -22.46
C SER A 183 16.37 3.59 -21.25
N ALA A 184 16.51 2.97 -20.07
CA ALA A 184 16.40 3.51 -18.72
C ALA A 184 14.97 3.62 -18.15
N HIS A 185 14.76 2.84 -17.07
CA HIS A 185 13.66 2.87 -16.12
C HIS A 185 12.39 2.09 -16.49
N SER A 186 12.34 0.81 -16.12
CA SER A 186 11.09 0.06 -16.09
C SER A 186 10.09 0.74 -15.15
N THR A 187 8.86 0.93 -15.62
CA THR A 187 7.71 1.35 -14.80
C THR A 187 7.17 0.23 -13.93
N GLU A 188 7.70 -0.99 -14.09
CA GLU A 188 7.36 -2.13 -13.25
C GLU A 188 7.99 -2.02 -11.87
N PHE A 189 7.29 -2.50 -10.85
CA PHE A 189 7.81 -2.62 -9.50
C PHE A 189 8.87 -3.72 -9.40
N GLU A 190 10.07 -3.33 -9.00
CA GLU A 190 11.13 -4.24 -8.56
C GLU A 190 10.94 -4.56 -7.08
N SER A 191 10.98 -5.85 -6.71
CA SER A 191 11.01 -6.24 -5.31
C SER A 191 12.40 -6.01 -4.72
N LEU A 192 12.48 -5.21 -3.66
CA LEU A 192 13.72 -4.95 -2.92
C LEU A 192 13.97 -5.97 -1.81
N PHE A 193 12.98 -6.83 -1.53
CA PHE A 193 13.06 -7.87 -0.52
C PHE A 193 12.46 -9.18 -1.06
N ASN A 194 13.23 -10.27 -1.01
CA ASN A 194 12.85 -11.56 -1.60
C ASN A 194 11.98 -12.44 -0.69
N GLY A 195 11.70 -12.02 0.56
CA GLY A 195 10.91 -12.81 1.51
C GLY A 195 11.66 -13.97 2.16
N VAL A 196 12.96 -14.15 1.89
CA VAL A 196 13.74 -15.30 2.35
C VAL A 196 14.94 -14.86 3.17
N ASP A 197 15.70 -13.89 2.69
CA ASP A 197 16.93 -13.40 3.34
C ASP A 197 17.13 -11.89 3.11
N LEU A 198 18.25 -11.37 3.61
CA LEU A 198 18.62 -9.97 3.49
C LEU A 198 19.58 -9.74 2.31
N GLU A 199 19.52 -10.56 1.25
CA GLU A 199 20.34 -10.36 0.06
C GLU A 199 20.12 -8.94 -0.51
N GLY A 200 21.22 -8.22 -0.72
CA GLY A 200 21.19 -6.83 -1.19
C GLY A 200 21.01 -5.78 -0.10
N TRP A 201 20.85 -6.19 1.17
CA TRP A 201 20.81 -5.29 2.31
C TRP A 201 22.09 -5.37 3.14
N LYS A 202 22.54 -4.21 3.61
CA LYS A 202 23.68 -4.07 4.51
C LYS A 202 23.18 -3.84 5.93
N HIS A 203 23.71 -4.62 6.87
CA HIS A 203 23.43 -4.51 8.31
C HIS A 203 24.61 -5.01 9.16
N SER A 204 24.55 -4.77 10.45
CA SER A 204 25.57 -5.15 11.44
C SER A 204 25.25 -6.47 12.15
N GLY A 205 24.44 -7.35 11.54
CA GLY A 205 24.03 -8.64 12.12
C GLY A 205 22.82 -8.57 13.07
N ASN A 206 22.17 -7.41 13.19
CA ASN A 206 21.04 -7.18 14.11
C ASN A 206 19.65 -7.26 13.47
N TRP A 207 19.60 -7.70 12.21
CA TRP A 207 18.37 -7.87 11.43
C TRP A 207 18.32 -9.29 10.90
N SER A 208 17.14 -9.87 10.82
CA SER A 208 16.90 -11.22 10.31
C SER A 208 15.62 -11.27 9.48
N VAL A 209 15.40 -12.39 8.80
CA VAL A 209 14.12 -12.71 8.15
C VAL A 209 13.46 -13.84 8.91
N VAL A 210 12.25 -13.57 9.43
CA VAL A 210 11.44 -14.54 10.17
C VAL A 210 10.05 -14.57 9.54
N ASN A 211 9.59 -15.74 9.09
CA ASN A 211 8.30 -15.92 8.42
C ASN A 211 8.11 -15.01 7.18
N GLY A 212 9.18 -14.74 6.45
CA GLY A 212 9.17 -13.83 5.30
C GLY A 212 9.00 -12.36 5.67
N GLU A 213 9.34 -11.98 6.90
CA GLU A 213 9.30 -10.62 7.42
C GLU A 213 10.71 -10.21 7.85
N ILE A 214 11.17 -9.04 7.42
CA ILE A 214 12.39 -8.43 7.97
C ILE A 214 12.07 -7.99 9.40
N THR A 215 12.87 -8.37 10.39
CA THR A 215 12.71 -7.96 11.78
C THR A 215 14.05 -7.60 12.44
N ARG A 216 13.98 -6.73 13.44
CA ARG A 216 15.13 -6.38 14.28
C ARG A 216 15.27 -7.39 15.44
N GLU A 217 16.44 -7.99 15.57
CA GLU A 217 16.75 -9.00 16.60
C GLU A 217 17.74 -8.50 17.67
N GLY A 218 18.39 -7.35 17.47
CA GLY A 218 19.40 -6.87 18.42
C GLY A 218 19.94 -5.47 18.12
N LYS A 219 21.03 -5.11 18.79
CA LYS A 219 21.72 -3.83 18.58
C LYS A 219 22.68 -3.92 17.40
N GLY A 220 22.67 -2.96 16.48
CA GLY A 220 23.68 -2.90 15.43
C GLY A 220 23.56 -1.74 14.44
N GLY A 221 22.41 -1.07 14.38
CA GLY A 221 22.15 0.05 13.47
C GLY A 221 21.19 -0.30 12.34
N SER A 222 20.90 0.70 11.51
CA SER A 222 19.90 0.63 10.45
C SER A 222 20.23 -0.40 9.37
N LEU A 223 19.19 -0.97 8.77
CA LEU A 223 19.27 -1.82 7.58
C LEU A 223 19.27 -0.92 6.34
N THR A 224 20.22 -1.07 5.43
CA THR A 224 20.35 -0.19 4.25
C THR A 224 20.38 -0.99 2.96
N TYR A 225 19.54 -0.66 1.99
CA TYR A 225 19.56 -1.31 0.69
C TYR A 225 20.81 -0.88 -0.08
N ALA A 226 21.59 -1.85 -0.54
CA ALA A 226 22.94 -1.66 -1.07
C ALA A 226 23.07 -2.00 -2.56
N LYS A 227 22.07 -2.66 -3.17
CA LYS A 227 22.12 -3.01 -4.61
C LYS A 227 21.99 -1.79 -5.51
N SER A 228 21.19 -0.79 -5.13
CA SER A 228 21.01 0.44 -5.89
C SER A 228 20.62 1.62 -4.99
N LYS A 229 20.69 2.83 -5.58
CA LYS A 229 20.15 4.05 -4.99
C LYS A 229 18.65 4.16 -5.31
N VAL A 230 17.93 4.90 -4.47
CA VAL A 230 16.56 5.31 -4.76
C VAL A 230 16.59 6.22 -5.99
N PRO A 231 15.80 5.94 -7.05
CA PRO A 231 15.68 6.83 -8.21
C PRO A 231 15.20 8.22 -7.79
N ASP A 232 15.46 9.23 -8.63
CA ASP A 232 15.09 10.61 -8.32
C ASP A 232 13.57 10.78 -8.21
N ASP A 233 12.90 10.19 -9.19
CA ASP A 233 11.45 10.11 -9.33
C ASP A 233 11.03 8.65 -9.16
N PHE A 234 10.38 8.34 -8.05
CA PHE A 234 10.14 6.96 -7.64
C PHE A 234 8.81 6.81 -6.92
N GLU A 235 8.31 5.59 -6.98
CA GLU A 235 7.26 5.10 -6.11
C GLU A 235 7.79 3.91 -5.30
N LEU A 236 7.75 4.03 -3.98
CA LEU A 236 8.11 2.98 -3.02
C LEU A 236 6.84 2.51 -2.31
N ARG A 237 6.59 1.20 -2.32
CA ARG A 237 5.54 0.54 -1.52
C ARG A 237 6.17 -0.43 -0.56
N PHE A 238 5.63 -0.49 0.65
CA PHE A 238 6.07 -1.43 1.67
C PHE A 238 4.99 -1.62 2.72
N GLU A 239 5.05 -2.74 3.44
CA GLU A 239 4.24 -2.98 4.62
C GLU A 239 5.11 -2.92 5.87
N TRP A 240 4.54 -2.39 6.95
CA TRP A 240 5.20 -2.28 8.24
C TRP A 240 4.27 -2.66 9.40
N LYS A 241 4.87 -3.20 10.46
CA LYS A 241 4.22 -3.56 11.72
C LYS A 241 5.15 -3.18 12.85
N VAL A 242 4.61 -2.72 13.97
CA VAL A 242 5.38 -2.27 15.14
C VAL A 242 4.89 -2.96 16.41
N GLY A 243 5.79 -3.07 17.38
CA GLY A 243 5.46 -3.41 18.76
C GLY A 243 4.91 -2.20 19.52
N GLU A 244 4.40 -2.46 20.72
CA GLU A 244 3.88 -1.42 21.60
C GLU A 244 4.99 -0.41 21.96
N GLY A 245 4.70 0.89 21.80
CA GLY A 245 5.61 2.01 22.03
C GLY A 245 6.80 2.09 21.07
N SER A 246 6.83 1.31 19.98
CA SER A 246 8.00 1.21 19.11
C SER A 246 8.14 2.40 18.16
N ASN A 247 9.38 2.71 17.81
CA ASN A 247 9.77 3.73 16.84
C ASN A 247 10.72 3.14 15.78
N SER A 248 10.59 3.60 14.55
CA SER A 248 11.50 3.35 13.43
C SER A 248 11.24 4.42 12.36
N GLY A 249 11.78 4.24 11.16
CA GLY A 249 11.61 5.17 10.06
C GLY A 249 12.15 4.61 8.75
N VAL A 250 11.60 5.08 7.63
CA VAL A 250 12.05 4.73 6.28
C VAL A 250 12.63 5.97 5.61
N TYR A 251 13.92 5.93 5.31
CA TYR A 251 14.67 7.01 4.66
C TYR A 251 14.82 6.73 3.18
N TYR A 252 14.51 7.70 2.32
CA TYR A 252 14.44 7.48 0.85
C TYR A 252 15.15 8.54 -0.01
N ARG A 253 15.31 9.77 0.48
CA ARG A 253 16.11 10.82 -0.18
C ARG A 253 17.30 11.23 0.69
N PRO A 254 18.36 11.82 0.11
CA PRO A 254 19.53 12.23 0.89
C PRO A 254 19.17 13.17 2.04
N GLY A 255 19.85 12.97 3.17
CA GLY A 255 19.59 13.75 4.37
C GLY A 255 18.49 13.11 5.20
N GLN A 256 17.45 13.89 5.48
CA GLN A 256 16.50 13.60 6.56
C GLN A 256 15.05 13.53 6.07
N TYR A 257 14.89 12.94 4.89
CA TYR A 257 13.59 12.54 4.36
C TYR A 257 13.20 11.20 4.94
N GLU A 258 12.37 11.23 5.98
CA GLU A 258 11.95 10.05 6.74
C GLU A 258 10.43 9.96 6.73
N TYR A 259 9.92 8.84 6.22
CA TYR A 259 8.57 8.41 6.54
C TYR A 259 8.59 7.79 7.94
N GLN A 260 7.83 8.39 8.86
CA GLN A 260 7.83 7.95 10.24
C GLN A 260 7.09 6.61 10.42
N ILE A 261 7.69 5.71 11.20
CA ILE A 261 7.11 4.42 11.59
C ILE A 261 6.98 4.41 13.12
N LEU A 262 5.75 4.36 13.63
CA LEU A 262 5.51 4.62 15.05
C LEU A 262 4.26 3.90 15.57
N ASP A 263 4.30 3.49 16.84
CA ASP A 263 3.09 3.38 17.65
C ASP A 263 2.67 4.76 18.17
N ASN A 264 1.74 5.39 17.46
CA ASN A 264 1.20 6.70 17.82
C ASN A 264 0.52 6.73 19.20
N SER A 265 -0.01 5.59 19.65
CA SER A 265 -0.85 5.55 20.86
C SER A 265 -0.04 5.60 22.16
N LYS A 266 1.23 5.19 22.10
CA LYS A 266 2.08 5.06 23.30
C LYS A 266 3.42 5.76 23.20
N HIS A 267 4.00 5.88 22.00
CA HIS A 267 5.26 6.59 21.86
C HIS A 267 5.00 8.10 21.96
N ARG A 268 5.82 8.82 22.75
CA ARG A 268 5.64 10.27 23.00
C ARG A 268 5.60 11.13 21.74
N ASP A 269 6.29 10.70 20.67
CA ASP A 269 6.30 11.42 19.41
C ASP A 269 4.94 11.33 18.68
N GLY A 270 4.05 10.42 19.10
CA GLY A 270 2.66 10.35 18.65
C GLY A 270 1.78 11.50 19.16
N GLU A 271 2.21 12.24 20.19
CA GLU A 271 1.48 13.42 20.70
C GLU A 271 1.47 14.59 19.70
N ASN A 272 2.42 14.63 18.76
CA ASN A 272 2.50 15.66 17.73
C ASN A 272 2.33 15.01 16.34
N PRO A 273 1.30 15.41 15.56
CA PRO A 273 1.11 14.92 14.20
C PRO A 273 2.34 15.07 13.28
N ARG A 274 3.22 16.06 13.50
CA ARG A 274 4.46 16.18 12.70
C ARG A 274 5.48 15.08 12.99
N THR A 275 5.35 14.35 14.09
CA THR A 275 6.27 13.28 14.50
C THR A 275 5.58 11.92 14.64
N SER A 276 4.30 11.82 14.27
CA SER A 276 3.53 10.59 14.27
C SER A 276 3.74 9.78 12.98
N ALA A 277 3.26 8.54 12.96
CA ALA A 277 3.36 7.65 11.80
C ALA A 277 2.89 8.31 10.49
N ALA A 278 3.58 7.99 9.38
CA ALA A 278 3.38 8.56 8.05
C ALA A 278 3.71 10.05 7.87
N SER A 279 4.09 10.77 8.94
CA SER A 279 4.67 12.12 8.78
C SER A 279 5.94 12.08 7.93
N LEU A 280 6.22 13.17 7.22
CA LEU A 280 7.60 13.50 6.87
C LEU A 280 8.23 14.03 8.16
N TYR A 281 8.91 13.17 8.91
CA TYR A 281 9.12 13.35 10.34
C TYR A 281 9.68 14.73 10.70
N PHE A 282 9.00 15.37 11.65
CA PHE A 282 9.19 16.71 12.17
C PHE A 282 8.88 17.87 11.22
N CYS A 283 8.57 17.59 9.95
CA CYS A 283 8.43 18.59 8.90
C CYS A 283 6.98 18.75 8.47
N MET A 284 6.32 17.67 8.05
CA MET A 284 4.96 17.68 7.51
C MET A 284 4.13 16.59 8.17
N GLN A 285 3.04 16.99 8.81
CA GLN A 285 2.09 16.08 9.43
C GLN A 285 1.18 15.40 8.39
N PRO A 286 0.73 14.15 8.62
CA PRO A 286 -0.35 13.56 7.84
C PRO A 286 -1.66 14.31 8.06
N SER A 287 -2.62 14.16 7.15
CA SER A 287 -3.98 14.70 7.28
C SER A 287 -4.80 14.05 8.38
N GLU A 288 -4.56 12.77 8.64
CA GLU A 288 -5.23 11.98 9.67
C GLU A 288 -4.32 10.84 10.14
N ASP A 289 -4.60 10.32 11.34
CA ASP A 289 -4.02 9.06 11.78
C ASP A 289 -4.80 7.89 11.15
N ALA A 290 -4.21 7.30 10.11
CA ALA A 290 -4.76 6.13 9.43
C ALA A 290 -4.11 4.82 9.90
N THR A 291 -3.41 4.79 11.04
CA THR A 291 -2.72 3.57 11.51
C THR A 291 -3.70 2.46 11.90
N ARG A 292 -3.31 1.22 11.61
CA ARG A 292 -3.93 0.04 12.23
C ARG A 292 -3.37 -0.14 13.65
N PRO A 293 -4.13 -0.79 14.55
CA PRO A 293 -3.65 -1.08 15.90
C PRO A 293 -2.30 -1.78 15.93
N VAL A 294 -1.53 -1.57 17.00
CA VAL A 294 -0.25 -2.24 17.27
C VAL A 294 -0.35 -3.75 17.02
N GLY A 295 0.68 -4.30 16.36
CA GLY A 295 0.73 -5.71 15.97
C GLY A 295 0.00 -6.04 14.65
N GLN A 296 -0.73 -5.09 14.05
CA GLN A 296 -1.30 -5.24 12.71
C GLN A 296 -0.39 -4.63 11.63
N TRP A 297 -0.49 -5.16 10.42
CA TRP A 297 0.22 -4.66 9.25
C TRP A 297 -0.42 -3.39 8.71
N ASN A 298 0.41 -2.39 8.49
CA ASN A 298 0.08 -1.15 7.80
C ASN A 298 0.70 -1.18 6.40
N GLN A 299 -0.02 -0.68 5.40
CA GLN A 299 0.49 -0.45 4.05
C GLN A 299 0.96 0.99 3.91
N ALA A 300 2.16 1.20 3.39
CA ALA A 300 2.73 2.50 3.13
C ALA A 300 3.09 2.65 1.64
N ARG A 301 2.86 3.85 1.13
CA ARG A 301 3.31 4.28 -0.20
C ARG A 301 4.01 5.63 -0.07
N ILE A 302 5.13 5.78 -0.76
CA ILE A 302 5.87 7.04 -0.87
C ILE A 302 6.06 7.31 -2.35
N VAL A 303 5.62 8.49 -2.79
CA VAL A 303 5.94 9.03 -4.11
C VAL A 303 6.84 10.23 -3.91
N GLY A 304 8.03 10.19 -4.50
CA GLY A 304 8.88 11.36 -4.66
C GLY A 304 9.02 11.62 -6.15
N LYS A 305 8.56 12.77 -6.65
CA LYS A 305 8.72 13.15 -8.05
C LYS A 305 9.00 14.63 -8.18
N GLY A 306 10.15 14.98 -8.76
CA GLY A 306 10.67 16.33 -8.75
C GLY A 306 10.68 16.89 -7.33
N THR A 307 9.89 17.96 -7.13
CA THR A 307 9.77 18.68 -5.86
C THR A 307 8.66 18.17 -4.94
N VAL A 308 7.85 17.24 -5.44
CA VAL A 308 6.69 16.72 -4.74
C VAL A 308 7.08 15.47 -3.95
N VAL A 309 6.61 15.41 -2.70
CA VAL A 309 6.64 14.26 -1.82
C VAL A 309 5.20 13.97 -1.38
N GLN A 310 4.75 12.74 -1.62
CA GLN A 310 3.43 12.28 -1.21
C GLN A 310 3.56 10.99 -0.41
N HIS A 311 2.79 10.88 0.68
CA HIS A 311 2.74 9.69 1.52
C HIS A 311 1.30 9.15 1.57
N TRP A 312 1.16 7.82 1.55
CA TRP A 312 -0.09 7.13 1.86
C TRP A 312 0.10 6.18 3.02
N LEU A 313 -0.96 6.02 3.79
CA LEU A 313 -1.08 5.02 4.85
C LEU A 313 -2.42 4.30 4.71
N ASN A 314 -2.38 2.98 4.55
CA ASN A 314 -3.56 2.10 4.41
C ASN A 314 -4.55 2.57 3.33
N GLY A 315 -4.02 2.84 2.12
CA GLY A 315 -4.81 3.27 0.96
C GLY A 315 -5.21 4.74 0.95
N LYS A 316 -4.98 5.48 2.05
CA LYS A 316 -5.30 6.91 2.14
C LYS A 316 -4.08 7.77 1.85
N LYS A 317 -4.17 8.69 0.89
CA LYS A 317 -3.17 9.75 0.70
C LYS A 317 -3.25 10.68 1.91
N VAL A 318 -2.15 10.85 2.63
CA VAL A 318 -2.10 11.63 3.89
C VAL A 318 -1.17 12.84 3.82
N ILE A 319 -0.24 12.87 2.86
CA ILE A 319 0.62 14.02 2.57
C ILE A 319 0.65 14.27 1.07
N ASP A 320 0.55 15.55 0.70
CA ASP A 320 0.85 16.07 -0.63
C ASP A 320 1.66 17.37 -0.49
N PHE A 321 2.99 17.25 -0.55
CA PHE A 321 3.94 18.29 -0.17
C PHE A 321 4.85 18.64 -1.35
N ASP A 322 4.66 19.82 -1.93
CA ASP A 322 5.56 20.41 -2.92
C ASP A 322 6.39 21.51 -2.26
N TYR A 323 7.68 21.27 -2.05
CA TYR A 323 8.53 22.27 -1.37
C TYR A 323 8.76 23.55 -2.18
N THR A 324 8.25 23.66 -3.41
CA THR A 324 8.23 24.93 -4.17
C THR A 324 6.98 25.76 -3.92
N ASP A 325 5.92 25.18 -3.35
CA ASP A 325 4.70 25.90 -3.02
C ASP A 325 4.96 26.83 -1.81
N PRO A 326 4.80 28.16 -1.96
CA PRO A 326 5.05 29.12 -0.88
C PRO A 326 4.24 28.86 0.40
N LYS A 327 3.08 28.19 0.31
CA LYS A 327 2.27 27.85 1.49
C LYS A 327 3.00 26.92 2.46
N TRP A 328 3.98 26.18 1.95
CA TRP A 328 4.76 25.20 2.69
C TRP A 328 6.10 25.73 3.23
N ALA A 329 6.39 27.03 3.11
CA ALA A 329 7.68 27.61 3.51
C ALA A 329 8.12 27.25 4.95
N PHE A 330 7.18 27.17 5.90
CA PHE A 330 7.47 26.72 7.27
C PHE A 330 7.95 25.27 7.33
N ASN A 331 7.26 24.37 6.64
CA ASN A 331 7.58 22.95 6.59
C ASN A 331 8.91 22.69 5.86
N VAL A 332 9.21 23.49 4.83
CA VAL A 332 10.50 23.48 4.12
C VAL A 332 11.65 23.88 5.06
N ASP A 333 11.51 24.99 5.79
CA ASP A 333 12.50 25.43 6.79
C ASP A 333 12.74 24.35 7.87
N MET A 334 11.69 23.65 8.32
CA MET A 334 11.82 22.54 9.25
C MET A 334 12.61 21.36 8.66
N LEU A 335 12.35 21.01 7.40
CA LEU A 335 13.06 19.95 6.68
C LEU A 335 14.55 20.27 6.52
N GLU A 336 14.89 21.49 6.10
CA GLU A 336 16.27 21.94 5.98
C GLU A 336 16.98 21.96 7.33
N LYS A 337 16.34 22.46 8.40
CA LYS A 337 16.88 22.45 9.76
C LYS A 337 17.13 21.04 10.30
N ARG A 338 16.33 20.06 9.88
CA ARG A 338 16.58 18.65 10.17
C ARG A 338 17.82 18.13 9.46
N GLY A 339 18.18 18.71 8.31
CA GLY A 339 19.27 18.26 7.44
C GLY A 339 18.77 17.64 6.13
N GLY A 340 17.50 17.84 5.78
CA GLY A 340 16.99 17.56 4.44
C GLY A 340 17.67 18.46 3.41
N LYS A 341 17.93 17.91 2.22
CA LYS A 341 18.56 18.63 1.11
C LYS A 341 17.59 18.62 -0.06
N LEU A 342 16.99 19.76 -0.38
CA LEU A 342 15.89 19.87 -1.35
C LEU A 342 16.30 19.35 -2.75
N ASP A 343 17.48 19.77 -3.24
CA ASP A 343 17.95 19.43 -4.58
C ASP A 343 18.79 18.15 -4.63
N ALA A 344 19.12 17.55 -3.48
CA ALA A 344 19.94 16.35 -3.47
C ALA A 344 19.13 15.12 -3.89
N ARG A 345 19.77 14.25 -4.65
CA ARG A 345 19.23 12.99 -5.16
C ARG A 345 20.20 11.83 -4.90
N GLU A 346 19.90 10.63 -5.36
CA GLU A 346 20.68 9.41 -5.11
C GLU A 346 20.70 8.97 -3.63
N GLY A 347 19.54 9.04 -2.99
CA GLY A 347 19.33 8.56 -1.62
C GLY A 347 19.56 7.05 -1.50
N SER A 348 19.98 6.58 -0.33
CA SER A 348 19.95 5.15 -0.02
C SER A 348 18.69 4.85 0.77
N LEU A 349 17.95 3.81 0.36
CA LEU A 349 16.81 3.31 1.14
C LEU A 349 17.33 2.73 2.46
N SER A 350 16.82 3.20 3.59
CA SER A 350 17.22 2.70 4.91
C SER A 350 16.05 2.55 5.87
N LEU A 351 16.01 1.43 6.59
CA LEU A 351 15.08 1.13 7.66
C LEU A 351 15.78 1.38 9.00
N GLN A 352 15.27 2.32 9.78
CA GLN A 352 15.93 2.80 10.99
C GLN A 352 15.92 1.75 12.11
N ASP A 353 17.08 1.54 12.73
CA ASP A 353 17.17 0.90 14.04
C ASP A 353 17.06 1.98 15.13
N HIS A 354 15.89 2.09 15.76
CA HIS A 354 15.66 2.95 16.93
C HIS A 354 15.68 2.17 18.26
N GLY A 355 16.07 0.89 18.24
CA GLY A 355 16.09 0.05 19.45
C GLY A 355 14.85 -0.83 19.65
N ASP A 356 13.78 -0.59 18.89
CA ASP A 356 12.45 -1.14 19.16
C ASP A 356 12.04 -2.27 18.18
N PRO A 357 11.09 -3.16 18.56
CA PRO A 357 10.54 -4.17 17.67
C PRO A 357 9.79 -3.58 16.47
N VAL A 358 10.23 -3.93 15.26
CA VAL A 358 9.63 -3.50 14.00
C VAL A 358 9.78 -4.60 12.96
N TRP A 359 8.76 -4.73 12.10
CA TRP A 359 8.72 -5.69 11.01
C TRP A 359 8.41 -5.01 9.68
N TYR A 360 9.02 -5.48 8.60
CA TYR A 360 8.78 -5.01 7.24
C TYR A 360 8.59 -6.17 6.26
N ARG A 361 7.76 -5.98 5.24
CA ARG A 361 7.61 -6.91 4.11
C ARG A 361 7.11 -6.19 2.86
N ASN A 362 7.02 -6.91 1.74
CA ASN A 362 6.47 -6.40 0.48
C ASN A 362 7.11 -5.07 0.03
N ILE A 363 8.43 -4.93 0.24
CA ILE A 363 9.18 -3.72 -0.11
C ILE A 363 9.48 -3.75 -1.60
N GLN A 364 8.89 -2.85 -2.36
CA GLN A 364 9.00 -2.78 -3.81
C GLN A 364 9.08 -1.34 -4.28
N MET A 365 9.83 -1.10 -5.35
CA MET A 365 10.05 0.23 -5.88
C MET A 365 10.00 0.22 -7.40
N ARG A 366 9.43 1.27 -7.97
CA ARG A 366 9.53 1.56 -9.41
C ARG A 366 10.04 2.98 -9.62
N THR A 367 10.62 3.22 -10.79
CA THR A 367 10.86 4.59 -11.25
C THR A 367 9.55 5.15 -11.81
N ILE A 368 9.28 6.43 -11.57
CA ILE A 368 8.15 7.13 -12.17
C ILE A 368 8.64 7.88 -13.42
N PRO A 369 8.06 7.63 -14.61
CA PRO A 369 8.35 8.41 -15.81
C PRO A 369 8.06 9.90 -15.65
N ALA A 370 8.82 10.74 -16.35
CA ALA A 370 8.67 12.20 -16.27
C ALA A 370 7.25 12.68 -16.67
N ASP A 371 6.59 11.99 -17.59
CA ASP A 371 5.26 12.31 -18.12
C ASP A 371 4.10 11.75 -17.29
N GLU A 372 4.34 10.84 -16.34
CA GLU A 372 3.28 10.27 -15.50
C GLU A 372 2.69 11.34 -14.56
N PRO A 373 1.39 11.67 -14.65
CA PRO A 373 0.80 12.73 -13.83
C PRO A 373 0.74 12.31 -12.35
N LEU A 374 0.98 13.25 -11.45
CA LEU A 374 0.71 13.05 -10.03
C LEU A 374 -0.74 13.40 -9.71
N ASN A 375 -1.35 12.63 -8.81
CA ASN A 375 -2.62 12.99 -8.21
C ASN A 375 -2.38 14.12 -7.18
N HIS A 376 -2.91 15.32 -7.47
CA HIS A 376 -2.89 16.48 -6.57
C HIS A 376 -4.24 16.77 -5.90
N ASP A 377 -5.08 15.75 -5.71
CA ASP A 377 -6.32 15.87 -4.95
C ASP A 377 -6.02 16.54 -3.61
N PRO A 378 -6.76 17.61 -3.26
CA PRO A 378 -6.41 18.46 -2.13
C PRO A 378 -6.51 17.68 -0.83
N ILE A 379 -5.46 17.79 -0.02
CA ILE A 379 -5.39 17.24 1.32
C ILE A 379 -5.13 18.37 2.29
N GLN A 380 -5.94 18.40 3.36
CA GLN A 380 -5.71 19.28 4.49
C GLN A 380 -4.86 18.55 5.53
N PRO A 381 -3.66 19.04 5.90
CA PRO A 381 -2.87 18.47 6.99
C PRO A 381 -3.65 18.52 8.30
N ALA A 382 -3.40 17.56 9.20
CA ALA A 382 -4.06 17.54 10.50
C ALA A 382 -3.79 18.85 11.27
N GLU A 383 -4.82 19.33 11.96
CA GLU A 383 -4.65 20.45 12.89
C GLU A 383 -3.76 20.03 14.06
N ILE A 384 -2.86 20.92 14.46
CA ILE A 384 -1.98 20.71 15.61
C ILE A 384 -2.44 21.69 16.68
N SER A 385 -2.76 21.18 17.87
CA SER A 385 -3.25 22.03 18.95
C SER A 385 -2.19 23.06 19.37
N GLU A 386 -2.63 24.23 19.84
CA GLU A 386 -1.73 25.28 20.33
C GLU A 386 -0.81 24.78 21.45
N GLU A 387 -1.29 23.86 22.29
CA GLU A 387 -0.48 23.25 23.35
C GLU A 387 0.68 22.44 22.78
N VAL A 388 0.42 21.63 21.74
CA VAL A 388 1.44 20.82 21.07
C VAL A 388 2.44 21.71 20.34
N LEU A 389 1.97 22.75 19.63
CA LEU A 389 2.85 23.72 18.97
C LEU A 389 3.74 24.47 19.96
N LYS A 390 3.21 24.80 21.14
CA LYS A 390 4.00 25.44 22.21
C LYS A 390 5.09 24.51 22.72
N LYS A 391 4.76 23.24 23.00
CA LYS A 391 5.74 22.20 23.41
C LYS A 391 6.82 21.98 22.35
N GLU A 392 6.44 21.95 21.07
CA GLU A 392 7.37 21.82 19.94
C GLU A 392 8.34 23.01 19.88
N LYS A 393 7.83 24.23 20.00
CA LYS A 393 8.65 25.45 20.01
C LYS A 393 9.64 25.48 21.18
N GLU A 394 9.18 25.15 22.39
CA GLU A 394 10.04 25.07 23.58
C GLU A 394 11.18 24.04 23.39
N LYS A 395 10.87 22.88 22.79
CA LYS A 395 11.86 21.85 22.45
C LYS A 395 12.89 22.34 21.42
N LEU A 396 12.43 23.02 20.37
CA LEU A 396 13.29 23.61 19.34
C LEU A 396 14.24 24.66 19.93
N ASP A 397 13.72 25.59 20.73
CA ASP A 397 14.50 26.65 21.36
C ASP A 397 15.56 26.06 22.31
N ALA A 398 15.23 25.02 23.06
CA ALA A 398 16.18 24.31 23.92
C ALA A 398 17.33 23.66 23.13
N ILE A 399 17.03 23.04 21.97
CA ILE A 399 18.03 22.42 21.09
C ILE A 399 18.96 23.48 20.50
N VAL A 400 18.40 24.56 19.95
CA VAL A 400 19.17 25.67 19.36
C VAL A 400 20.08 26.30 20.40
N ASN A 401 19.58 26.54 21.61
CA ASN A 401 20.37 27.13 22.70
C ASN A 401 21.50 26.23 23.17
N ARG A 402 21.32 24.90 23.17
CA ARG A 402 22.40 23.95 23.50
C ARG A 402 23.52 23.99 22.45
N ARG A 403 23.16 24.04 21.16
CA ARG A 403 24.13 24.12 20.05
C ARG A 403 24.91 25.44 20.01
N LYS A 404 24.35 26.53 20.53
CA LYS A 404 25.05 27.83 20.63
C LYS A 404 26.04 27.91 21.80
N LYS A 405 25.92 27.03 22.80
CA LYS A 405 26.74 27.01 24.02
C LYS A 405 27.87 25.98 23.98
N ALA A 406 27.79 25.02 23.06
CA ALA A 406 28.87 24.08 22.74
C ALA A 406 29.73 24.67 21.63
#